data_AF-A0A942XY76-F1
#
_entry.id   AF-A0A942XY76-F1
#
_cell.length_a   1.000
_cell.length_b   1.000
_cell.length_c   1.000
_cell.angle_alpha   90.00
_cell.angle_beta   90.00
_cell.angle_gamma   90.00
#
_symmetry.space_group_name_H-M   'P 1'
#
loop_
_entity.id
_entity.type
_entity.pdbx_description
1 polymer ?
#
loop_
_entity_poly.entity_id
_entity_poly.type
_entity_poly.pdbx_seq_one_letter_code
_entity_poly.pdbx_strand_id
1 'polypeptide(L)'
;MLRKIRIAAAAFFFVLTTLLFLDFTGTLHAWLGWMAKIQFLPALLALNVGVVAFLVILTLLFGRVYCSVICPLGVMQDVISWASGKRRKHRNRFAYSPALTWLRRGMLVVFVAAMLAGVGSLLAPYSAYGRIASNLLAPVYAWGNNLLAYIAERMDSYAFYSVDVWMKGLSTFLVAVVTFVVLFILAWRNGRTYCNTVCPVGTVLGFLARYSLFKPRFDVSKCNGCKLCARNCKASCIDPVAHKIDYSRCVACMDCLENCRQGAITYTLRRRNPVPASVSRKPAADAAKAPSDASRRRFLGLAGVAAYSALRAQEKKVDGGLAVIADKKVPNRTTPVVPPGARSLRHFNAHCTGCQLCVSVCPNQVLRPSGKLMTLMQPEMSFERGYCRPECAKCAEVCPTDAIRLTGLAEKSSIQIGHAVWIAENCVVNTDGVTCNNCARHCPAGAISMVHRDPDDPKSPRIPAVNEERCIGCGACENLCPARPFSAIYVEGHSRHRTV
;
A
#
# COMPACT_ATOMS: atom_id res chain seq x y z
N MET A 1 -32.17 -8.49 5.73
CA MET A 1 -31.03 -9.45 5.77
C MET A 1 -29.81 -8.95 4.98
N LEU A 2 -29.90 -8.69 3.67
CA LEU A 2 -28.78 -8.31 2.77
C LEU A 2 -27.68 -7.40 3.38
N ARG A 3 -28.06 -6.32 4.08
CA ARG A 3 -27.11 -5.39 4.73
C ARG A 3 -26.19 -6.12 5.73
N LYS A 4 -26.73 -6.99 6.60
CA LYS A 4 -25.96 -7.75 7.60
C LYS A 4 -24.93 -8.67 6.94
N ILE A 5 -25.33 -9.41 5.89
CA ILE A 5 -24.45 -10.28 5.09
C ILE A 5 -23.30 -9.45 4.49
N ARG A 6 -23.63 -8.29 3.90
CA ARG A 6 -22.65 -7.33 3.36
C ARG A 6 -21.74 -6.72 4.44
N ILE A 7 -22.16 -6.63 5.71
CA ILE A 7 -21.28 -6.21 6.81
C ILE A 7 -20.31 -7.34 7.18
N ALA A 8 -20.81 -8.57 7.36
CA ALA A 8 -19.99 -9.73 7.71
C ALA A 8 -18.91 -10.00 6.65
N ALA A 9 -19.28 -10.05 5.37
CA ALA A 9 -18.32 -10.24 4.28
C ALA A 9 -17.29 -9.10 4.20
N ALA A 10 -17.72 -7.85 4.40
CA ALA A 10 -16.81 -6.70 4.41
C ALA A 10 -15.83 -6.73 5.60
N ALA A 11 -16.29 -7.19 6.77
CA ALA A 11 -15.42 -7.36 7.95
C ALA A 11 -14.40 -8.49 7.73
N PHE A 12 -14.83 -9.63 7.19
CA PHE A 12 -13.97 -10.77 6.82
C PHE A 12 -12.85 -10.34 5.86
N PHE A 13 -13.20 -9.77 4.70
CA PHE A 13 -12.20 -9.29 3.74
C PHE A 13 -11.30 -8.20 4.34
N PHE A 14 -11.84 -7.26 5.11
CA PHE A 14 -11.05 -6.19 5.72
C PHE A 14 -10.05 -6.72 6.75
N VAL A 15 -10.48 -7.55 7.71
CA VAL A 15 -9.60 -8.10 8.76
C VAL A 15 -8.50 -8.94 8.14
N LEU A 16 -8.83 -9.89 7.26
CA LEU A 16 -7.83 -10.78 6.66
C LEU A 16 -6.88 -10.02 5.73
N THR A 17 -7.37 -9.06 4.94
CA THR A 17 -6.49 -8.18 4.14
C THR A 17 -5.65 -7.26 5.02
N THR A 18 -6.11 -6.86 6.21
CA THR A 18 -5.30 -6.11 7.19
C THR A 18 -4.16 -6.98 7.69
N LEU A 19 -4.46 -8.22 8.12
CA LEU A 19 -3.48 -9.14 8.69
C LEU A 19 -2.35 -9.48 7.72
N LEU A 20 -2.59 -9.56 6.41
CA LEU A 20 -1.52 -9.69 5.40
C LEU A 20 -0.49 -8.54 5.45
N PHE A 21 -0.86 -7.32 5.87
CA PHE A 21 0.09 -6.21 6.03
C PHE A 21 0.76 -6.16 7.42
N LEU A 22 0.30 -6.98 8.36
CA LEU A 22 0.80 -7.07 9.74
C LEU A 22 1.68 -8.32 9.98
N ASP A 23 1.40 -9.40 9.26
CA ASP A 23 2.11 -10.68 9.33
C ASP A 23 3.55 -10.57 8.81
N PHE A 24 4.48 -10.46 9.75
CA PHE A 24 5.94 -10.52 9.52
C PHE A 24 6.46 -11.96 9.41
N THR A 25 5.69 -12.97 9.83
CA THR A 25 6.08 -14.39 9.72
C THR A 25 5.94 -14.87 8.26
N GLY A 26 4.95 -14.36 7.54
CA GLY A 26 4.56 -14.78 6.20
C GLY A 26 3.60 -15.99 6.18
N THR A 27 3.25 -16.56 7.33
CA THR A 27 2.37 -17.74 7.42
C THR A 27 0.98 -17.49 6.83
N LEU A 28 0.40 -16.30 7.04
CA LEU A 28 -0.93 -15.98 6.51
C LEU A 28 -0.91 -15.79 4.99
N HIS A 29 0.23 -15.46 4.40
CA HIS A 29 0.34 -15.28 2.95
C HIS A 29 0.21 -16.60 2.18
N ALA A 30 0.69 -17.72 2.75
CA ALA A 30 0.53 -19.04 2.15
C ALA A 30 -0.94 -19.42 1.95
N TRP A 31 -1.80 -19.13 2.95
CA TRP A 31 -3.23 -19.48 2.93
C TRP A 31 -4.12 -18.39 2.31
N LEU A 32 -3.78 -17.11 2.49
CA LEU A 32 -4.66 -15.97 2.20
C LEU A 32 -4.10 -14.99 1.15
N GLY A 33 -2.90 -15.21 0.59
CA GLY A 33 -2.26 -14.33 -0.39
C GLY A 33 -3.11 -14.06 -1.65
N TRP A 34 -4.08 -14.94 -1.96
CA TRP A 34 -5.08 -14.72 -2.99
C TRP A 34 -5.94 -13.46 -2.75
N MET A 35 -6.13 -13.02 -1.49
CA MET A 35 -6.86 -11.79 -1.15
C MET A 35 -6.14 -10.50 -1.57
N ALA A 36 -4.82 -10.55 -1.76
CA ALA A 36 -4.07 -9.48 -2.41
C ALA A 36 -4.23 -9.55 -3.94
N LYS A 37 -4.22 -10.75 -4.52
CA LYS A 37 -4.36 -11.00 -5.96
C LYS A 37 -5.78 -10.73 -6.50
N ILE A 38 -6.83 -10.84 -5.67
CA ILE A 38 -8.23 -10.52 -6.04
C ILE A 38 -8.54 -9.00 -6.09
N GLN A 39 -7.56 -8.14 -5.80
CA GLN A 39 -7.75 -6.69 -5.85
C GLN A 39 -7.64 -6.21 -7.31
N PHE A 40 -8.56 -5.35 -7.75
CA PHE A 40 -8.76 -5.00 -9.17
C PHE A 40 -7.49 -4.51 -9.90
N LEU A 41 -6.73 -3.59 -9.31
CA LEU A 41 -5.51 -3.07 -9.95
C LEU A 41 -4.36 -4.10 -9.94
N PRO A 42 -4.07 -4.80 -8.82
CA PRO A 42 -3.13 -5.91 -8.87
C PRO A 42 -3.48 -7.00 -9.89
N ALA A 43 -4.73 -7.45 -9.95
CA ALA A 43 -5.20 -8.41 -10.95
C ALA A 43 -4.98 -7.93 -12.40
N LEU A 44 -5.21 -6.64 -12.66
CA LEU A 44 -5.00 -6.04 -13.99
C LEU A 44 -3.52 -5.99 -14.36
N LEU A 45 -2.62 -5.67 -13.42
CA LEU A 45 -1.17 -5.59 -13.66
C LEU A 45 -0.50 -6.97 -13.75
N ALA A 46 -0.98 -7.95 -12.98
CA ALA A 46 -0.58 -9.35 -13.12
C ALA A 46 -1.21 -10.05 -14.35
N LEU A 47 -1.93 -9.31 -15.21
CA LEU A 47 -2.67 -9.83 -16.37
C LEU A 47 -3.59 -11.02 -16.06
N ASN A 48 -4.13 -11.08 -14.83
CA ASN A 48 -4.98 -12.16 -14.37
C ASN A 48 -6.41 -12.00 -14.92
N VAL A 49 -6.60 -12.42 -16.17
CA VAL A 49 -7.86 -12.31 -16.92
C VAL A 49 -9.03 -12.93 -16.16
N GLY A 50 -8.84 -14.08 -15.51
CA GLY A 50 -9.88 -14.76 -14.74
C GLY A 50 -10.42 -13.92 -13.57
N VAL A 51 -9.52 -13.34 -12.76
CA VAL A 51 -9.90 -12.43 -11.67
C VAL A 51 -10.54 -11.15 -12.21
N VAL A 52 -9.98 -10.54 -13.26
CA VAL A 52 -10.54 -9.31 -13.85
C VAL A 52 -11.95 -9.57 -14.41
N ALA A 53 -12.16 -10.68 -15.12
CA ALA A 53 -13.47 -11.09 -15.63
C ALA A 53 -14.46 -11.33 -14.50
N PHE A 54 -14.07 -12.05 -13.44
CA PHE A 54 -14.90 -12.26 -12.25
C PHE A 54 -15.34 -10.92 -11.61
N LEU A 55 -14.42 -9.97 -11.43
CA LEU A 55 -14.72 -8.65 -10.85
C LEU A 55 -15.64 -7.80 -11.75
N VAL A 56 -15.49 -7.91 -13.08
CA VAL A 56 -16.37 -7.27 -14.07
C VAL A 56 -17.77 -7.89 -14.00
N ILE A 57 -17.89 -9.22 -14.01
CA ILE A 57 -19.16 -9.94 -13.89
C ILE A 57 -19.85 -9.57 -12.57
N LEU A 58 -19.14 -9.64 -11.44
CA LEU A 58 -19.65 -9.24 -10.11
C LEU A 58 -20.21 -7.79 -10.13
N THR A 59 -19.54 -6.89 -10.84
CA THR A 59 -19.96 -5.48 -10.99
C THR A 59 -21.17 -5.31 -11.91
N LEU A 60 -21.29 -6.13 -12.97
CA LEU A 60 -22.45 -6.15 -13.87
C LEU A 60 -23.67 -6.86 -13.25
N LEU A 61 -23.46 -7.82 -12.34
CA LEU A 61 -24.54 -8.43 -11.58
C LEU A 61 -25.06 -7.46 -10.51
N PHE A 62 -24.22 -7.02 -9.56
CA PHE A 62 -24.69 -6.39 -8.33
C PHE A 62 -24.38 -4.89 -8.19
N GLY A 63 -23.69 -4.29 -9.17
CA GLY A 63 -23.12 -2.95 -9.07
C GLY A 63 -21.79 -2.95 -8.29
N ARG A 64 -21.36 -1.80 -7.75
CA ARG A 64 -20.04 -1.65 -7.11
C ARG A 64 -19.91 -2.29 -5.71
N VAL A 65 -20.32 -3.56 -5.56
CA VAL A 65 -20.13 -4.38 -4.34
C VAL A 65 -18.65 -4.52 -3.98
N TYR A 66 -17.76 -4.61 -4.97
CA TYR A 66 -16.30 -4.57 -4.74
C TYR A 66 -15.87 -3.40 -3.83
N CYS A 67 -16.47 -2.21 -4.00
CA CYS A 67 -16.13 -1.02 -3.21
C CYS A 67 -16.71 -1.03 -1.78
N SER A 68 -17.60 -1.97 -1.42
CA SER A 68 -18.22 -2.09 -0.09
C SER A 68 -17.98 -3.44 0.60
N VAL A 69 -17.32 -4.40 -0.06
CA VAL A 69 -16.94 -5.71 0.49
C VAL A 69 -15.43 -5.96 0.36
N ILE A 70 -14.89 -6.00 -0.87
CA ILE A 70 -13.55 -6.55 -1.17
C ILE A 70 -12.42 -5.51 -1.00
N CYS A 71 -12.69 -4.25 -1.34
CA CYS A 71 -11.69 -3.18 -1.29
C CYS A 71 -11.47 -2.66 0.14
N PRO A 72 -10.29 -2.86 0.77
CA PRO A 72 -10.09 -2.54 2.18
C PRO A 72 -10.17 -1.03 2.46
N LEU A 73 -9.67 -0.19 1.54
CA LEU A 73 -9.84 1.28 1.61
C LEU A 73 -11.32 1.70 1.60
N GLY A 74 -12.18 0.91 0.94
CA GLY A 74 -13.62 1.13 0.92
C GLY A 74 -14.26 0.81 2.28
N VAL A 75 -13.91 -0.33 2.88
CA VAL A 75 -14.40 -0.71 4.21
C VAL A 75 -13.88 0.24 5.28
N MET A 76 -12.61 0.67 5.21
CA MET A 76 -12.03 1.70 6.09
C MET A 76 -12.86 3.00 6.10
N GLN A 77 -13.26 3.50 4.93
CA GLN A 77 -14.14 4.68 4.82
C GLN A 77 -15.53 4.43 5.44
N ASP A 78 -16.09 3.22 5.32
CA ASP A 78 -17.35 2.87 5.98
C ASP A 78 -17.23 2.83 7.51
N VAL A 79 -16.12 2.30 8.05
CA VAL A 79 -15.84 2.26 9.51
C VAL A 79 -15.71 3.68 10.06
N ILE A 80 -14.90 4.54 9.42
CA ILE A 80 -14.71 5.94 9.82
C ILE A 80 -16.04 6.71 9.72
N SER A 81 -16.79 6.50 8.63
CA SER A 81 -18.10 7.13 8.42
C SER A 81 -19.14 6.70 9.47
N TRP A 82 -19.12 5.43 9.90
CA TRP A 82 -19.98 4.87 10.94
C TRP A 82 -19.62 5.40 12.33
N ALA A 83 -18.34 5.41 12.68
CA ALA A 83 -17.85 5.97 13.95
C ALA A 83 -18.23 7.45 14.10
N SER A 84 -18.05 8.24 13.03
CA SER A 84 -18.56 9.62 12.94
C SER A 84 -20.07 9.69 13.16
N GLY A 85 -20.83 8.79 12.52
CA GLY A 85 -22.29 8.72 12.60
C GLY A 85 -22.86 8.38 14.00
N LYS A 86 -22.05 7.90 14.94
CA LYS A 86 -22.47 7.72 16.35
C LYS A 86 -22.69 9.06 17.07
N ARG A 87 -21.98 10.13 16.69
CA ARG A 87 -22.13 11.45 17.34
C ARG A 87 -23.44 12.11 16.91
N ARG A 88 -24.27 12.59 17.87
CA ARG A 88 -25.59 13.19 17.59
C ARG A 88 -25.56 14.24 16.45
N LYS A 89 -24.57 15.15 16.45
CA LYS A 89 -24.34 16.20 15.42
C LYS A 89 -24.04 15.67 14.01
N HIS A 90 -23.74 14.38 13.85
CA HIS A 90 -23.35 13.75 12.58
C HIS A 90 -24.28 12.61 12.13
N ARG A 91 -25.40 12.38 12.85
CA ARG A 91 -26.46 11.45 12.46
C ARG A 91 -27.29 12.04 11.31
N ASN A 92 -27.69 11.22 10.34
CA ASN A 92 -28.46 11.65 9.16
C ASN A 92 -27.83 12.82 8.35
N ARG A 93 -26.50 12.97 8.41
CA ARG A 93 -25.77 14.16 7.90
C ARG A 93 -25.63 14.27 6.38
N PHE A 94 -25.95 13.22 5.63
CA PHE A 94 -25.70 13.22 4.18
C PHE A 94 -26.77 14.01 3.43
N ALA A 95 -26.39 14.60 2.31
CA ALA A 95 -27.30 15.20 1.34
C ALA A 95 -27.08 14.57 -0.02
N TYR A 96 -28.04 14.75 -0.93
CA TYR A 96 -27.80 14.54 -2.35
C TYR A 96 -26.76 15.55 -2.84
N SER A 97 -25.88 15.13 -3.74
CA SER A 97 -25.00 16.03 -4.50
C SER A 97 -24.96 15.58 -5.97
N PRO A 98 -24.73 16.47 -6.93
CA PRO A 98 -24.46 16.08 -8.31
C PRO A 98 -23.14 15.28 -8.41
N ALA A 99 -22.98 14.50 -9.48
CA ALA A 99 -21.72 13.79 -9.73
C ALA A 99 -20.68 14.73 -10.35
N LEU A 100 -19.53 14.91 -9.70
CA LEU A 100 -18.38 15.62 -10.25
C LEU A 100 -17.68 14.76 -11.33
N THR A 101 -18.33 14.64 -12.49
CA THR A 101 -17.90 13.80 -13.62
C THR A 101 -16.59 14.26 -14.25
N TRP A 102 -16.37 15.59 -14.34
CA TRP A 102 -15.11 16.18 -14.80
C TRP A 102 -13.93 15.71 -13.95
N LEU A 103 -13.97 16.00 -12.64
CA LEU A 103 -12.91 15.61 -11.69
C LEU A 103 -12.68 14.10 -11.72
N ARG A 104 -13.75 13.30 -11.73
CA ARG A 104 -13.64 11.83 -11.81
C ARG A 104 -12.92 11.35 -13.09
N ARG A 105 -13.22 11.95 -14.24
CA ARG A 105 -12.56 11.63 -15.52
C ARG A 105 -11.11 12.12 -15.54
N GLY A 106 -10.86 13.34 -15.10
CA GLY A 106 -9.52 13.92 -14.97
C GLY A 106 -8.60 13.07 -14.08
N MET A 107 -9.07 12.66 -12.89
CA MET A 107 -8.31 11.78 -12.00
C MET A 107 -8.05 10.39 -12.60
N LEU A 108 -8.91 9.87 -13.48
CA LEU A 108 -8.64 8.63 -14.21
C LEU A 108 -7.58 8.84 -15.31
N VAL A 109 -7.64 9.94 -16.07
CA VAL A 109 -6.64 10.27 -17.09
C VAL A 109 -5.27 10.50 -16.45
N VAL A 110 -5.20 11.28 -15.37
CA VAL A 110 -3.98 11.49 -14.57
C VAL A 110 -3.43 10.17 -14.03
N PHE A 111 -4.29 9.28 -13.53
CA PHE A 111 -3.86 7.95 -13.08
C PHE A 111 -3.29 7.09 -14.22
N VAL A 112 -3.91 7.07 -15.40
CA VAL A 112 -3.42 6.31 -16.56
C VAL A 112 -2.08 6.88 -17.06
N ALA A 113 -1.96 8.19 -17.20
CA ALA A 113 -0.71 8.85 -17.58
C ALA A 113 0.41 8.58 -16.55
N ALA A 114 0.10 8.68 -15.25
CA ALA A 114 1.04 8.38 -14.19
C ALA A 114 1.45 6.89 -14.16
N MET A 115 0.55 5.95 -14.47
CA MET A 115 0.89 4.52 -14.60
C MET A 115 1.82 4.28 -15.79
N LEU A 116 1.57 4.91 -16.95
CA LEU A 116 2.47 4.83 -18.12
C LEU A 116 3.86 5.42 -17.83
N ALA A 117 3.93 6.44 -16.96
CA ALA A 117 5.17 7.05 -16.48
C ALA A 117 5.80 6.34 -15.25
N GLY A 118 5.25 5.19 -14.79
CA GLY A 118 5.77 4.41 -13.66
C GLY A 118 5.47 4.96 -12.25
N VAL A 119 4.77 6.09 -12.13
CA VAL A 119 4.51 6.83 -10.88
C VAL A 119 3.05 6.76 -10.38
N GLY A 120 2.17 6.03 -11.08
CA GLY A 120 0.72 5.96 -10.78
C GLY A 120 0.33 5.28 -9.45
N SER A 121 1.31 4.72 -8.73
CA SER A 121 1.16 3.98 -7.46
C SER A 121 0.40 4.73 -6.35
N LEU A 122 0.43 6.07 -6.36
CA LEU A 122 -0.13 6.89 -5.27
C LEU A 122 -1.66 6.84 -5.20
N LEU A 123 -2.36 6.87 -6.34
CA LEU A 123 -3.83 6.94 -6.42
C LEU A 123 -4.51 5.56 -6.41
N ALA A 124 -3.74 4.47 -6.40
CA ALA A 124 -4.24 3.10 -6.30
C ALA A 124 -4.89 2.87 -4.92
N PRO A 125 -6.18 2.51 -4.82
CA PRO A 125 -6.87 2.47 -3.53
C PRO A 125 -6.37 1.34 -2.62
N TYR A 126 -6.01 0.19 -3.19
CA TYR A 126 -5.43 -0.93 -2.45
C TYR A 126 -4.04 -0.56 -1.91
N SER A 127 -3.17 0.00 -2.74
CA SER A 127 -1.82 0.37 -2.36
C SER A 127 -1.77 1.56 -1.39
N ALA A 128 -2.69 2.52 -1.50
CA ALA A 128 -2.89 3.56 -0.50
C ALA A 128 -3.26 2.96 0.88
N TYR A 129 -4.12 1.94 0.92
CA TYR A 129 -4.42 1.21 2.15
C TYR A 129 -3.21 0.41 2.66
N GLY A 130 -2.49 -0.29 1.78
CA GLY A 130 -1.29 -1.05 2.14
C GLY A 130 -0.19 -0.18 2.74
N ARG A 131 0.04 1.02 2.18
CA ARG A 131 0.97 2.01 2.78
C ARG A 131 0.53 2.46 4.17
N ILE A 132 -0.77 2.69 4.40
CA ILE A 132 -1.31 3.02 5.73
C ILE A 132 -1.08 1.86 6.70
N ALA A 133 -1.46 0.64 6.34
CA ALA A 133 -1.29 -0.53 7.19
C ALA A 133 0.19 -0.80 7.52
N SER A 134 1.06 -0.87 6.50
CA SER A 134 2.47 -1.24 6.67
C SER A 134 3.39 -0.17 7.27
N ASN A 135 2.93 1.09 7.43
CA ASN A 135 3.68 2.17 8.09
C ASN A 135 3.03 2.64 9.41
N LEU A 136 1.71 2.50 9.60
CA LEU A 136 1.01 2.98 10.80
C LEU A 136 0.50 1.86 11.71
N LEU A 137 0.06 0.72 11.15
CA LEU A 137 -0.50 -0.38 11.93
C LEU A 137 0.55 -1.46 12.24
N ALA A 138 1.42 -1.78 11.28
CA ALA A 138 2.46 -2.81 11.45
C ALA A 138 3.44 -2.52 12.60
N PRO A 139 3.93 -1.29 12.83
CA PRO A 139 4.80 -1.01 13.99
C PRO A 139 4.08 -1.20 15.33
N VAL A 140 2.80 -0.81 15.42
CA VAL A 140 1.96 -0.99 16.62
C VAL A 140 1.68 -2.47 16.87
N TYR A 141 1.44 -3.25 15.81
CA TYR A 141 1.28 -4.70 15.90
C TYR A 141 2.57 -5.40 16.36
N ALA A 142 3.73 -4.96 15.84
CA ALA A 142 5.03 -5.50 16.25
C ALA A 142 5.39 -5.15 17.71
N TRP A 143 5.09 -3.94 18.20
CA TRP A 143 5.18 -3.63 19.64
C TRP A 143 4.22 -4.49 20.48
N GLY A 144 3.00 -4.75 19.99
CA GLY A 144 2.08 -5.68 20.64
C GLY A 144 2.63 -7.11 20.73
N ASN A 145 3.23 -7.61 19.65
CA ASN A 145 3.93 -8.89 19.63
C ASN A 145 5.09 -8.93 20.62
N ASN A 146 5.95 -7.90 20.65
CA ASN A 146 7.10 -7.88 21.55
C ASN A 146 6.70 -7.79 23.03
N LEU A 147 5.57 -7.13 23.34
CA LEU A 147 4.98 -7.16 24.68
C LEU A 147 4.45 -8.57 25.04
N LEU A 148 3.85 -9.29 24.09
CA LEU A 148 3.42 -10.67 24.30
C LEU A 148 4.62 -11.62 24.46
N ALA A 149 5.69 -11.45 23.68
CA ALA A 149 6.94 -12.19 23.84
C ALA A 149 7.54 -11.98 25.23
N TYR A 150 7.68 -10.73 25.68
CA TYR A 150 8.19 -10.41 27.02
C TYR A 150 7.34 -10.99 28.17
N ILE A 151 6.03 -11.13 27.97
CA ILE A 151 5.13 -11.78 28.95
C ILE A 151 5.24 -13.31 28.87
N ALA A 152 5.41 -13.88 27.67
CA ALA A 152 5.53 -15.32 27.45
C ALA A 152 6.90 -15.87 27.91
N GLU A 153 8.00 -15.13 27.67
CA GLU A 153 9.34 -15.38 28.22
C GLU A 153 9.34 -15.44 29.75
N ARG A 154 8.52 -14.60 30.41
CA ARG A 154 8.29 -14.61 31.87
C ARG A 154 7.42 -15.77 32.37
N MET A 155 6.92 -16.61 31.48
CA MET A 155 6.12 -17.82 31.76
C MET A 155 6.73 -19.05 31.07
N ASP A 156 8.05 -19.02 30.82
CA ASP A 156 8.84 -20.07 30.17
C ASP A 156 8.27 -20.57 28.82
N SER A 157 7.61 -19.67 28.08
CA SER A 157 6.86 -19.97 26.86
C SER A 157 7.40 -19.23 25.63
N TYR A 158 8.07 -19.98 24.75
CA TYR A 158 8.64 -19.47 23.50
C TYR A 158 7.62 -19.40 22.34
N ALA A 159 6.32 -19.25 22.65
CA ALA A 159 5.25 -19.16 21.65
C ALA A 159 5.29 -17.88 20.79
N PHE A 160 6.01 -16.85 21.25
CA PHE A 160 6.24 -15.58 20.56
C PHE A 160 7.74 -15.27 20.57
N TYR A 161 8.23 -14.60 19.54
CA TYR A 161 9.60 -14.09 19.47
C TYR A 161 9.60 -12.59 19.21
N SER A 162 10.59 -11.87 19.74
CA SER A 162 10.75 -10.43 19.55
C SER A 162 11.24 -10.07 18.14
N VAL A 163 10.81 -8.90 17.63
CA VAL A 163 11.18 -8.39 16.30
C VAL A 163 11.61 -6.92 16.30
N ASP A 164 12.69 -6.58 15.59
CA ASP A 164 13.18 -5.20 15.38
C ASP A 164 12.07 -4.30 14.79
N VAL A 165 11.49 -3.40 15.59
CA VAL A 165 10.37 -2.54 15.16
C VAL A 165 10.88 -1.29 14.44
N TRP A 166 11.19 -1.45 13.15
CA TRP A 166 11.81 -0.41 12.34
C TRP A 166 10.80 0.49 11.59
N MET A 167 10.96 1.82 11.75
CA MET A 167 10.26 2.82 10.93
C MET A 167 10.93 2.97 9.57
N LYS A 168 10.20 2.60 8.51
CA LYS A 168 10.71 2.39 7.13
C LYS A 168 11.24 3.63 6.38
N GLY A 169 11.18 4.80 7.01
CA GLY A 169 11.63 6.08 6.47
C GLY A 169 10.71 7.25 6.88
N LEU A 170 11.28 8.43 7.13
CA LEU A 170 10.50 9.60 7.53
C LEU A 170 9.51 10.03 6.42
N SER A 171 9.97 10.06 5.17
CA SER A 171 9.14 10.38 4.00
C SER A 171 8.02 9.36 3.78
N THR A 172 8.27 8.06 3.98
CA THR A 172 7.28 6.98 3.79
C THR A 172 6.21 7.03 4.87
N PHE A 173 6.62 7.30 6.11
CA PHE A 173 5.72 7.55 7.24
C PHE A 173 4.86 8.80 7.02
N LEU A 174 5.46 9.93 6.65
CA LEU A 174 4.72 11.18 6.36
C LEU A 174 3.69 11.00 5.23
N VAL A 175 4.05 10.34 4.13
CA VAL A 175 3.11 10.02 3.04
C VAL A 175 1.95 9.15 3.54
N ALA A 176 2.21 8.16 4.39
CA ALA A 176 1.16 7.33 4.98
C ALA A 176 0.24 8.12 5.93
N VAL A 177 0.80 8.96 6.82
CA VAL A 177 0.04 9.84 7.74
C VAL A 177 -0.83 10.82 6.98
N VAL A 178 -0.27 11.56 6.00
CA VAL A 178 -1.04 12.54 5.21
C VAL A 178 -2.16 11.85 4.42
N THR A 179 -1.86 10.70 3.80
CA THR A 179 -2.88 9.89 3.08
C THR A 179 -4.00 9.46 4.03
N PHE A 180 -3.67 8.97 5.22
CA PHE A 180 -4.65 8.58 6.24
C PHE A 180 -5.50 9.76 6.71
N VAL A 181 -4.89 10.88 7.09
CA VAL A 181 -5.59 12.08 7.62
C VAL A 181 -6.55 12.66 6.58
N VAL A 182 -6.13 12.79 5.31
CA VAL A 182 -7.00 13.28 4.22
C VAL A 182 -8.20 12.35 4.02
N LEU A 183 -7.97 11.03 3.94
CA LEU A 183 -9.05 10.06 3.79
C LEU A 183 -9.98 10.03 5.01
N PHE A 184 -9.43 10.16 6.22
CA PHE A 184 -10.19 10.21 7.46
C PHE A 184 -11.12 11.41 7.48
N ILE A 185 -10.62 12.62 7.19
CA ILE A 185 -11.45 13.84 7.14
C ILE A 185 -12.54 13.73 6.06
N LEU A 186 -12.20 13.23 4.87
CA LEU A 186 -13.15 13.06 3.76
C LEU A 186 -14.26 12.04 4.08
N ALA A 187 -13.95 10.97 4.80
CA ALA A 187 -14.93 9.96 5.23
C ALA A 187 -15.75 10.41 6.45
N TRP A 188 -15.08 11.03 7.43
CA TRP A 188 -15.70 11.55 8.64
C TRP A 188 -16.77 12.60 8.33
N ARG A 189 -16.50 13.49 7.35
CA ARG A 189 -17.48 14.46 6.85
C ARG A 189 -18.45 13.80 5.87
N ASN A 190 -17.96 13.30 4.73
CA ASN A 190 -18.79 13.05 3.54
C ASN A 190 -18.86 11.57 3.09
N GLY A 191 -18.40 10.63 3.92
CA GLY A 191 -18.65 9.19 3.75
C GLY A 191 -17.73 8.53 2.71
N ARG A 192 -18.19 8.38 1.46
CA ARG A 192 -17.49 7.69 0.37
C ARG A 192 -16.92 8.63 -0.69
N THR A 193 -16.58 9.85 -0.32
CA THR A 193 -16.08 10.93 -1.20
C THR A 193 -14.98 10.44 -2.14
N TYR A 194 -13.90 9.88 -1.59
CA TYR A 194 -12.74 9.42 -2.35
C TYR A 194 -13.14 8.35 -3.39
N CYS A 195 -13.97 7.37 -3.02
CA CYS A 195 -14.52 6.35 -3.94
C CYS A 195 -15.45 6.90 -5.04
N ASN A 196 -15.89 8.15 -4.95
CA ASN A 196 -16.89 8.77 -5.84
C ASN A 196 -16.34 9.92 -6.70
N THR A 197 -15.23 10.55 -6.30
CA THR A 197 -14.62 11.70 -7.01
C THR A 197 -13.16 11.50 -7.40
N VAL A 198 -12.35 10.76 -6.62
CA VAL A 198 -10.88 10.66 -6.82
C VAL A 198 -10.44 9.29 -7.32
N CYS A 199 -11.05 8.21 -6.81
CA CYS A 199 -10.55 6.86 -7.01
C CYS A 199 -10.70 6.37 -8.46
N PRO A 200 -9.60 6.02 -9.18
CA PRO A 200 -9.66 5.57 -10.57
C PRO A 200 -10.38 4.23 -10.71
N VAL A 201 -10.13 3.27 -9.81
CA VAL A 201 -10.88 1.98 -9.77
C VAL A 201 -12.38 2.21 -9.53
N GLY A 202 -12.72 3.14 -8.64
CA GLY A 202 -14.11 3.54 -8.40
C GLY A 202 -14.78 4.16 -9.63
N THR A 203 -13.99 4.76 -10.53
CA THR A 203 -14.43 5.32 -11.81
C THR A 203 -14.72 4.23 -12.83
N VAL A 204 -13.78 3.32 -13.06
CA VAL A 204 -13.93 2.20 -14.01
C VAL A 204 -15.13 1.32 -13.64
N LEU A 205 -15.19 0.86 -12.39
CA LEU A 205 -16.33 0.08 -11.89
C LEU A 205 -17.62 0.92 -11.84
N GLY A 206 -17.52 2.24 -11.74
CA GLY A 206 -18.66 3.18 -11.79
C GLY A 206 -19.21 3.42 -13.20
N PHE A 207 -18.45 3.12 -14.24
CA PHE A 207 -18.97 3.05 -15.60
C PHE A 207 -19.78 1.77 -15.79
N LEU A 208 -19.19 0.61 -15.46
CA LEU A 208 -19.84 -0.71 -15.57
C LEU A 208 -21.13 -0.82 -14.74
N ALA A 209 -21.11 -0.39 -13.48
CA ALA A 209 -22.25 -0.51 -12.56
C ALA A 209 -23.52 0.25 -13.00
N ARG A 210 -23.45 1.17 -13.96
CA ARG A 210 -24.63 1.79 -14.58
C ARG A 210 -25.57 0.74 -15.17
N TYR A 211 -24.99 -0.27 -15.80
CA TYR A 211 -25.68 -1.33 -16.50
C TYR A 211 -26.18 -2.44 -15.59
N SER A 212 -25.90 -2.41 -14.28
CA SER A 212 -26.07 -3.59 -13.41
C SER A 212 -27.48 -4.18 -13.43
N LEU A 213 -27.55 -5.51 -13.31
CA LEU A 213 -28.79 -6.29 -13.32
C LEU A 213 -29.57 -6.15 -12.02
N PHE A 214 -28.92 -6.31 -10.87
CA PHE A 214 -29.53 -6.07 -9.56
C PHE A 214 -29.14 -4.68 -9.06
N LYS A 215 -30.14 -3.88 -8.67
CA LYS A 215 -29.95 -2.53 -8.11
C LYS A 215 -31.16 -2.05 -7.31
N PRO A 216 -30.97 -1.13 -6.34
CA PRO A 216 -32.09 -0.53 -5.63
C PRO A 216 -32.96 0.29 -6.59
N ARG A 217 -34.27 0.06 -6.60
CA ARG A 217 -35.27 0.87 -7.30
C ARG A 217 -36.21 1.52 -6.29
N PHE A 218 -36.74 2.70 -6.63
CA PHE A 218 -37.84 3.31 -5.90
C PHE A 218 -39.18 2.70 -6.35
N ASP A 219 -40.07 2.46 -5.39
CA ASP A 219 -41.51 2.31 -5.60
C ASP A 219 -42.18 3.63 -5.19
N VAL A 220 -42.64 4.40 -6.17
CA VAL A 220 -43.19 5.75 -5.92
C VAL A 220 -44.51 5.68 -5.16
N SER A 221 -45.31 4.63 -5.35
CA SER A 221 -46.61 4.46 -4.67
C SER A 221 -46.47 4.36 -3.14
N LYS A 222 -45.33 3.86 -2.66
CA LYS A 222 -45.02 3.70 -1.23
C LYS A 222 -44.17 4.85 -0.66
N CYS A 223 -43.76 5.82 -1.48
CA CYS A 223 -42.76 6.81 -1.07
C CYS A 223 -43.40 8.05 -0.43
N ASN A 224 -43.42 8.11 0.91
CA ASN A 224 -43.91 9.27 1.67
C ASN A 224 -42.95 10.49 1.70
N GLY A 225 -42.01 10.61 0.76
CA GLY A 225 -41.14 11.77 0.61
C GLY A 225 -40.16 12.09 1.77
N CYS A 226 -40.04 11.25 2.80
CA CYS A 226 -39.32 11.55 4.06
C CYS A 226 -37.80 11.81 3.97
N LYS A 227 -37.18 11.68 2.79
CA LYS A 227 -35.75 11.96 2.48
C LYS A 227 -34.71 11.17 3.32
N LEU A 228 -35.12 10.26 4.21
CA LEU A 228 -34.24 9.54 5.14
C LEU A 228 -33.24 8.61 4.44
N CYS A 229 -33.61 8.06 3.27
CA CYS A 229 -32.75 7.26 2.41
C CYS A 229 -31.56 8.07 1.86
N ALA A 230 -31.78 9.33 1.45
CA ALA A 230 -30.73 10.24 1.01
C ALA A 230 -29.86 10.69 2.20
N ARG A 231 -30.49 11.00 3.35
CA ARG A 231 -29.78 11.38 4.60
C ARG A 231 -28.88 10.30 5.20
N ASN A 232 -29.09 9.04 4.84
CA ASN A 232 -28.21 7.91 5.19
C ASN A 232 -27.36 7.40 4.02
N CYS A 233 -27.43 8.04 2.84
CA CYS A 233 -26.64 7.66 1.68
C CYS A 233 -25.20 8.19 1.80
N LYS A 234 -24.28 7.37 2.35
CA LYS A 234 -22.83 7.66 2.43
C LYS A 234 -22.16 8.00 1.08
N ALA A 235 -22.86 7.75 -0.03
CA ALA A 235 -22.39 8.01 -1.39
C ALA A 235 -23.02 9.28 -2.02
N SER A 236 -23.95 9.96 -1.34
CA SER A 236 -24.70 11.14 -1.83
C SER A 236 -25.37 10.94 -3.20
N CYS A 237 -25.71 9.70 -3.54
CA CYS A 237 -26.12 9.28 -4.90
C CYS A 237 -27.63 9.10 -5.09
N ILE A 238 -28.44 9.41 -4.07
CA ILE A 238 -29.90 9.30 -4.09
C ILE A 238 -30.48 10.71 -4.14
N ASP A 239 -31.19 11.03 -5.22
CA ASP A 239 -32.04 12.22 -5.33
C ASP A 239 -33.44 11.87 -4.80
N PRO A 240 -33.85 12.40 -3.64
CA PRO A 240 -35.14 12.08 -3.02
C PRO A 240 -36.31 12.90 -3.60
N VAL A 241 -36.06 13.85 -4.50
CA VAL A 241 -37.11 14.65 -5.17
C VAL A 241 -37.41 14.02 -6.53
N ALA A 242 -36.38 13.80 -7.34
CA ALA A 242 -36.53 13.17 -8.66
C ALA A 242 -36.69 11.64 -8.60
N HIS A 243 -36.73 11.04 -7.40
CA HIS A 243 -36.83 9.59 -7.15
C HIS A 243 -35.79 8.77 -7.93
N LYS A 244 -34.56 9.29 -8.04
CA LYS A 244 -33.48 8.75 -8.88
C LYS A 244 -32.27 8.34 -8.06
N ILE A 245 -31.61 7.27 -8.48
CA ILE A 245 -30.37 6.77 -7.88
C ILE A 245 -29.29 6.75 -8.97
N ASP A 246 -28.20 7.49 -8.74
CA ASP A 246 -27.02 7.45 -9.59
C ASP A 246 -26.24 6.15 -9.32
N TYR A 247 -26.53 5.13 -10.13
CA TYR A 247 -25.85 3.84 -10.07
C TYR A 247 -24.34 3.92 -10.33
N SER A 248 -23.83 5.00 -10.94
CA SER A 248 -22.38 5.24 -11.08
C SER A 248 -21.71 5.71 -9.78
N ARG A 249 -22.50 6.14 -8.78
CA ARG A 249 -22.04 6.44 -7.42
C ARG A 249 -22.57 5.50 -6.35
N CYS A 250 -23.60 4.70 -6.63
CA CYS A 250 -24.00 3.64 -5.72
C CYS A 250 -22.81 2.71 -5.42
N VAL A 251 -22.66 2.29 -4.16
CA VAL A 251 -21.66 1.31 -3.70
C VAL A 251 -22.33 0.03 -3.17
N ALA A 252 -23.62 -0.17 -3.46
CA ALA A 252 -24.40 -1.34 -3.03
C ALA A 252 -24.32 -1.64 -1.50
N CYS A 253 -24.17 -0.61 -0.65
CA CYS A 253 -24.01 -0.79 0.80
C CYS A 253 -25.27 -1.25 1.54
N MET A 254 -26.43 -1.19 0.87
CA MET A 254 -27.79 -1.51 1.32
C MET A 254 -28.31 -0.70 2.52
N ASP A 255 -27.60 0.33 2.96
CA ASP A 255 -28.02 1.23 4.05
C ASP A 255 -29.36 1.94 3.76
N CYS A 256 -29.72 2.19 2.50
CA CYS A 256 -30.98 2.85 2.14
C CYS A 256 -32.23 1.97 2.26
N LEU A 257 -32.11 0.63 2.15
CA LEU A 257 -33.23 -0.29 2.28
C LEU A 257 -33.66 -0.43 3.74
N GLU A 258 -32.69 -0.67 4.63
CA GLU A 258 -32.94 -0.88 6.07
C GLU A 258 -33.46 0.39 6.78
N ASN A 259 -33.16 1.57 6.26
CA ASN A 259 -33.72 2.84 6.74
C ASN A 259 -35.08 3.22 6.12
N CYS A 260 -35.58 2.46 5.14
CA CYS A 260 -36.84 2.79 4.45
C CYS A 260 -38.04 2.12 5.14
N ARG A 261 -38.63 2.80 6.14
CA ARG A 261 -39.78 2.29 6.91
C ARG A 261 -40.99 1.89 6.05
N GLN A 262 -41.18 2.52 4.89
CA GLN A 262 -42.31 2.25 3.98
C GLN A 262 -42.04 1.14 2.95
N GLY A 263 -40.86 0.49 2.98
CA GLY A 263 -40.48 -0.51 1.96
C GLY A 263 -40.28 0.04 0.53
N ALA A 264 -40.40 1.36 0.34
CA ALA A 264 -40.36 2.06 -0.95
C ALA A 264 -39.01 2.02 -1.70
N ILE A 265 -38.01 1.29 -1.20
CA ILE A 265 -36.76 1.00 -1.91
C ILE A 265 -36.50 -0.51 -1.85
N THR A 266 -36.61 -1.19 -3.00
CA THR A 266 -36.41 -2.63 -3.13
C THR A 266 -35.17 -2.93 -3.99
N TYR A 267 -34.46 -4.03 -3.71
CA TYR A 267 -33.29 -4.46 -4.49
C TYR A 267 -33.72 -5.57 -5.44
N THR A 268 -33.90 -5.24 -6.72
CA THR A 268 -34.62 -6.09 -7.69
C THR A 268 -33.89 -6.16 -9.03
N LEU A 269 -34.27 -7.16 -9.84
CA LEU A 269 -33.73 -7.40 -11.17
C LEU A 269 -34.21 -6.36 -12.20
N ARG A 270 -33.32 -5.97 -13.11
CA ARG A 270 -33.53 -4.97 -14.17
C ARG A 270 -34.48 -5.46 -15.28
N ARG A 271 -35.79 -5.57 -15.01
CA ARG A 271 -36.83 -5.63 -16.05
C ARG A 271 -36.73 -4.42 -17.00
N ARG A 272 -37.03 -4.65 -18.28
CA ARG A 272 -36.68 -3.80 -19.44
C ARG A 272 -37.90 -3.00 -19.94
N ASN A 273 -38.08 -1.79 -19.38
CA ASN A 273 -38.96 -0.70 -19.86
C ASN A 273 -40.49 -0.95 -19.90
N PRO A 274 -41.33 0.08 -20.16
CA PRO A 274 -41.10 1.54 -20.10
C PRO A 274 -41.67 2.12 -18.76
N VAL A 275 -42.06 3.39 -18.53
CA VAL A 275 -41.95 4.72 -19.19
C VAL A 275 -41.48 5.72 -18.09
N PRO A 276 -40.67 6.77 -18.36
CA PRO A 276 -40.47 7.85 -17.39
C PRO A 276 -41.58 8.92 -17.48
N ALA A 277 -42.45 9.02 -16.48
CA ALA A 277 -43.46 10.09 -16.41
C ALA A 277 -42.80 11.47 -16.32
N SER A 278 -43.17 12.38 -17.21
CA SER A 278 -42.73 13.77 -17.24
C SER A 278 -43.55 14.61 -16.26
N VAL A 279 -42.91 15.17 -15.23
CA VAL A 279 -43.51 16.22 -14.40
C VAL A 279 -42.96 17.57 -14.86
N SER A 280 -43.86 18.51 -15.14
CA SER A 280 -43.58 19.80 -15.75
C SER A 280 -42.82 20.74 -14.81
N ARG A 281 -41.99 21.61 -15.41
CA ARG A 281 -41.37 22.76 -14.75
C ARG A 281 -42.09 24.03 -15.19
N LYS A 282 -42.54 24.86 -14.24
CA LYS A 282 -42.64 26.31 -14.45
C LYS A 282 -41.38 26.97 -13.86
N PRO A 283 -40.79 27.99 -14.51
CA PRO A 283 -39.70 28.76 -13.94
C PRO A 283 -40.23 29.81 -12.94
N ALA A 284 -39.35 30.24 -12.04
CA ALA A 284 -39.47 31.47 -11.25
C ALA A 284 -38.09 32.14 -11.24
N ALA A 285 -38.06 33.47 -11.23
CA ALA A 285 -36.90 34.26 -11.64
C ALA A 285 -35.81 34.44 -10.57
N ASP A 286 -34.64 34.89 -11.02
CA ASP A 286 -33.49 35.24 -10.20
C ASP A 286 -33.69 36.50 -9.34
N ALA A 287 -32.95 36.58 -8.23
CA ALA A 287 -32.66 37.83 -7.54
C ALA A 287 -31.24 37.81 -6.93
N ALA A 288 -30.40 38.73 -7.36
CA ALA A 288 -29.18 39.16 -6.65
C ALA A 288 -29.55 40.39 -5.78
N LYS A 289 -28.73 40.92 -4.84
CA LYS A 289 -27.29 40.77 -4.59
C LYS A 289 -26.99 41.04 -3.08
N ALA A 290 -25.71 40.93 -2.68
CA ALA A 290 -25.19 41.14 -1.32
C ALA A 290 -25.14 42.66 -0.90
N PRO A 291 -24.53 43.11 0.23
CA PRO A 291 -23.80 42.40 1.31
C PRO A 291 -24.04 42.89 2.77
N SER A 292 -23.41 42.23 3.75
CA SER A 292 -22.93 42.84 5.01
C SER A 292 -21.81 41.99 5.65
N ASP A 293 -21.11 42.51 6.66
CA ASP A 293 -19.67 42.24 6.83
C ASP A 293 -19.21 41.59 8.16
N ALA A 294 -17.96 41.15 8.16
CA ALA A 294 -16.99 41.01 9.25
C ALA A 294 -17.46 40.55 10.65
N SER A 295 -17.00 39.35 11.02
CA SER A 295 -16.45 39.17 12.38
C SER A 295 -15.28 38.19 12.39
N ARG A 296 -14.08 38.70 12.63
CA ARG A 296 -12.88 37.89 12.93
C ARG A 296 -12.89 37.51 14.41
N ARG A 297 -12.70 36.23 14.74
CA ARG A 297 -12.08 35.86 16.02
C ARG A 297 -11.28 34.57 15.90
N ARG A 298 -10.04 34.61 16.40
CA ARG A 298 -9.06 33.51 16.35
C ARG A 298 -9.36 32.51 17.47
N PHE A 299 -9.21 31.21 17.19
CA PHE A 299 -8.87 30.22 18.21
C PHE A 299 -7.97 29.14 17.58
N LEU A 300 -6.65 29.40 17.64
CA LEU A 300 -5.65 28.34 17.60
C LEU A 300 -5.41 27.94 19.06
N GLY A 301 -5.56 26.66 19.38
CA GLY A 301 -5.48 26.18 20.76
C GLY A 301 -5.31 24.67 20.86
N LEU A 302 -4.08 24.26 21.18
CA LEU A 302 -3.71 23.06 21.95
C LEU A 302 -4.42 21.73 21.61
N ALA A 303 -3.74 20.92 20.79
CA ALA A 303 -3.85 19.46 20.79
C ALA A 303 -2.49 18.83 20.40
N GLY A 304 -1.42 19.23 21.10
CA GLY A 304 -0.03 19.05 20.66
C GLY A 304 0.89 18.32 21.65
N VAL A 305 0.38 17.36 22.43
CA VAL A 305 1.19 16.56 23.38
C VAL A 305 0.86 15.07 23.27
N ALA A 306 1.51 14.37 22.34
CA ALA A 306 1.52 12.90 22.24
C ALA A 306 2.65 12.36 21.32
N ALA A 307 3.75 13.11 21.13
CA ALA A 307 4.77 12.81 20.12
C ALA A 307 6.22 13.08 20.58
N TYR A 308 6.47 13.22 21.88
CA TYR A 308 7.79 13.56 22.43
C TYR A 308 8.24 12.59 23.55
N SER A 309 8.12 11.29 23.28
CA SER A 309 8.64 10.22 24.13
C SER A 309 9.15 8.99 23.35
N ALA A 310 9.15 9.04 22.00
CA ALA A 310 9.49 7.91 21.12
C ALA A 310 10.76 8.15 20.27
N LEU A 311 11.58 9.14 20.60
CA LEU A 311 12.82 9.49 19.86
C LEU A 311 14.12 9.17 20.63
N ARG A 312 14.06 8.30 21.64
CA ARG A 312 15.23 7.70 22.32
C ARG A 312 15.14 6.17 22.40
N ALA A 313 14.54 5.56 21.38
CA ALA A 313 14.50 4.12 21.15
C ALA A 313 15.14 3.74 19.79
N GLN A 314 16.22 4.42 19.40
CA GLN A 314 17.21 3.81 18.52
C GLN A 314 18.13 2.97 19.41
N GLU A 315 18.03 1.65 19.27
CA GLU A 315 18.92 0.70 19.93
C GLU A 315 20.36 1.02 19.55
N LYS A 316 21.21 1.31 20.54
CA LYS A 316 22.66 1.27 20.35
C LYS A 316 23.04 -0.19 20.15
N LYS A 317 23.28 -0.62 18.90
CA LYS A 317 23.92 -1.91 18.64
C LYS A 317 25.41 -1.78 19.04
N VAL A 318 25.69 -2.13 20.29
CA VAL A 318 27.03 -2.34 20.84
C VAL A 318 27.44 -3.78 20.52
N ASP A 319 28.51 -3.96 19.75
CA ASP A 319 29.00 -5.29 19.32
C ASP A 319 29.77 -5.96 20.46
N GLY A 320 29.09 -6.27 21.58
CA GLY A 320 29.67 -6.92 22.76
C GLY A 320 30.76 -6.12 23.50
N GLY A 321 31.08 -4.91 23.03
CA GLY A 321 32.13 -4.05 23.55
C GLY A 321 31.75 -2.58 23.46
N LEU A 322 32.41 -1.74 24.28
CA LEU A 322 31.95 -0.40 24.66
C LEU A 322 32.12 0.70 23.60
N ALA A 323 32.43 0.34 22.34
CA ALA A 323 32.66 1.29 21.25
C ALA A 323 31.34 1.76 20.60
N VAL A 324 31.26 3.06 20.26
CA VAL A 324 30.14 3.63 19.50
C VAL A 324 30.38 3.41 18.00
N ILE A 325 29.76 2.38 17.43
CA ILE A 325 29.86 2.08 16.00
C ILE A 325 29.05 3.12 15.21
N ALA A 326 29.68 3.73 14.21
CA ALA A 326 29.00 4.64 13.29
C ALA A 326 28.01 3.87 12.39
N ASP A 327 26.80 4.43 12.22
CA ASP A 327 25.81 3.94 11.26
C ASP A 327 26.38 3.99 9.82
N LYS A 328 26.07 2.96 9.02
CA LYS A 328 26.43 2.94 7.59
C LYS A 328 25.60 3.96 6.81
N LYS A 329 26.28 4.74 5.96
CA LYS A 329 25.64 5.61 4.97
C LYS A 329 25.38 4.82 3.67
N VAL A 330 24.20 5.04 3.09
CA VAL A 330 23.81 4.50 1.77
C VAL A 330 24.79 5.07 0.72
N PRO A 331 25.48 4.25 -0.09
CA PRO A 331 26.29 4.75 -1.19
C PRO A 331 25.41 5.31 -2.31
N ASN A 332 25.91 6.31 -3.03
CA ASN A 332 25.21 6.85 -4.19
C ASN A 332 25.33 5.86 -5.36
N ARG A 333 24.19 5.35 -5.84
CA ARG A 333 24.11 4.37 -6.93
C ARG A 333 23.52 5.02 -8.16
N THR A 334 24.13 4.79 -9.33
CA THR A 334 23.57 5.20 -10.63
C THR A 334 22.25 4.45 -10.88
N THR A 335 22.24 3.16 -10.53
CA THR A 335 21.18 2.21 -10.80
C THR A 335 20.66 1.64 -9.47
N PRO A 336 19.42 1.95 -9.06
CA PRO A 336 18.82 1.34 -7.87
C PRO A 336 18.79 -0.19 -8.00
N VAL A 337 19.15 -0.89 -6.93
CA VAL A 337 19.03 -2.35 -6.88
C VAL A 337 17.59 -2.72 -6.54
N VAL A 338 17.00 -3.66 -7.29
CA VAL A 338 15.60 -4.13 -7.09
C VAL A 338 15.52 -5.66 -6.98
N PRO A 339 14.45 -6.22 -6.39
CA PRO A 339 14.40 -7.64 -6.04
C PRO A 339 14.64 -8.59 -7.24
N PRO A 340 15.35 -9.73 -7.05
CA PRO A 340 15.40 -10.76 -8.08
C PRO A 340 13.99 -11.24 -8.42
N GLY A 341 13.73 -11.50 -9.70
CA GLY A 341 12.39 -11.64 -10.25
C GLY A 341 11.74 -10.34 -10.73
N ALA A 342 12.36 -9.17 -10.50
CA ALA A 342 11.89 -7.88 -11.04
C ALA A 342 12.11 -7.73 -12.56
N ARG A 343 12.98 -8.55 -13.16
CA ARG A 343 13.40 -8.60 -14.58
C ARG A 343 14.16 -7.37 -15.11
N SER A 344 13.66 -6.17 -14.83
CA SER A 344 14.32 -4.89 -15.15
C SER A 344 13.71 -3.75 -14.34
N LEU A 345 14.44 -2.65 -14.16
CA LEU A 345 13.89 -1.45 -13.53
C LEU A 345 12.65 -0.94 -14.25
N ARG A 346 12.63 -0.98 -15.60
CA ARG A 346 11.46 -0.56 -16.39
C ARG A 346 10.24 -1.46 -16.16
N HIS A 347 10.43 -2.78 -16.09
CA HIS A 347 9.35 -3.73 -15.76
C HIS A 347 8.85 -3.50 -14.34
N PHE A 348 9.76 -3.40 -13.37
CA PHE A 348 9.44 -3.19 -11.96
C PHE A 348 8.64 -1.90 -11.74
N ASN A 349 9.13 -0.76 -12.24
CA ASN A 349 8.49 0.54 -12.00
C ASN A 349 7.11 0.65 -12.66
N ALA A 350 6.85 -0.08 -13.76
CA ALA A 350 5.54 -0.13 -14.41
C ALA A 350 4.51 -1.00 -13.64
N HIS A 351 4.94 -2.11 -13.04
CA HIS A 351 4.03 -3.07 -12.39
C HIS A 351 3.97 -2.92 -10.86
N CYS A 352 4.95 -2.27 -10.23
CA CYS A 352 5.04 -2.15 -8.78
C CYS A 352 4.21 -0.97 -8.26
N THR A 353 3.06 -1.27 -7.65
CA THR A 353 2.16 -0.24 -7.12
C THR A 353 2.54 0.30 -5.73
N GLY A 354 3.75 0.01 -5.23
CA GLY A 354 4.22 0.50 -3.92
C GLY A 354 3.30 0.10 -2.76
N CYS A 355 2.75 -1.13 -2.78
CA CYS A 355 1.76 -1.61 -1.80
C CYS A 355 2.35 -2.03 -0.45
N GLN A 356 3.66 -2.23 -0.35
CA GLN A 356 4.44 -2.59 0.84
C GLN A 356 4.39 -4.05 1.36
N LEU A 357 3.64 -4.98 0.76
CA LEU A 357 3.62 -6.40 1.21
C LEU A 357 5.02 -7.04 1.24
N CYS A 358 5.78 -6.89 0.15
CA CYS A 358 7.15 -7.40 0.07
C CYS A 358 8.11 -6.72 1.06
N VAL A 359 7.80 -5.50 1.53
CA VAL A 359 8.56 -4.77 2.55
C VAL A 359 8.15 -5.17 3.98
N SER A 360 6.89 -5.55 4.23
CA SER A 360 6.46 -6.09 5.53
C SER A 360 6.90 -7.53 5.78
N VAL A 361 6.99 -8.37 4.74
CA VAL A 361 7.35 -9.79 4.87
C VAL A 361 8.87 -10.07 4.77
N CYS A 362 9.70 -9.05 4.54
CA CYS A 362 11.13 -9.22 4.26
C CYS A 362 11.95 -9.50 5.54
N PRO A 363 12.41 -10.75 5.80
CA PRO A 363 12.98 -11.11 7.10
C PRO A 363 14.35 -10.47 7.35
N ASN A 364 15.11 -10.16 6.29
CA ASN A 364 16.43 -9.51 6.39
C ASN A 364 16.35 -7.98 6.23
N GLN A 365 15.15 -7.38 6.25
CA GLN A 365 14.90 -5.92 6.15
C GLN A 365 15.63 -5.16 5.00
N VAL A 366 16.09 -5.87 3.97
CA VAL A 366 16.84 -5.31 2.83
C VAL A 366 15.97 -4.46 1.90
N LEU A 367 14.65 -4.67 1.89
CA LEU A 367 13.70 -3.92 1.07
C LEU A 367 13.20 -2.68 1.80
N ARG A 368 13.32 -1.51 1.16
CA ARG A 368 12.89 -0.21 1.71
C ARG A 368 12.06 0.57 0.69
N PRO A 369 11.04 1.35 1.09
CA PRO A 369 10.25 2.12 0.14
C PRO A 369 11.04 3.37 -0.28
N SER A 370 11.35 3.49 -1.57
CA SER A 370 12.17 4.57 -2.12
C SER A 370 11.58 5.95 -1.85
N GLY A 371 12.46 6.89 -1.47
CA GLY A 371 12.13 8.30 -1.25
C GLY A 371 12.25 9.16 -2.52
N LYS A 372 12.79 8.62 -3.62
CA LYS A 372 12.99 9.35 -4.88
C LYS A 372 11.64 9.60 -5.58
N LEU A 373 11.45 10.78 -6.18
CA LEU A 373 10.16 11.20 -6.75
C LEU A 373 9.62 10.23 -7.83
N MET A 374 10.50 9.73 -8.72
CA MET A 374 10.13 8.84 -9.83
C MET A 374 9.87 7.38 -9.42
N THR A 375 10.26 6.98 -8.21
CA THR A 375 10.08 5.61 -7.67
C THR A 375 9.37 5.65 -6.32
N LEU A 376 8.62 6.72 -6.03
CA LEU A 376 8.15 7.02 -4.68
C LEU A 376 7.29 5.89 -4.11
N MET A 377 7.71 5.36 -2.94
CA MET A 377 7.15 4.19 -2.26
C MET A 377 7.33 2.84 -2.99
N GLN A 378 8.04 2.75 -4.12
CA GLN A 378 8.43 1.47 -4.71
C GLN A 378 9.62 0.87 -3.94
N PRO A 379 9.68 -0.46 -3.73
CA PRO A 379 10.78 -1.09 -2.99
C PRO A 379 12.13 -1.00 -3.74
N GLU A 380 13.15 -0.45 -3.10
CA GLU A 380 14.56 -0.56 -3.49
C GLU A 380 15.33 -1.36 -2.44
N MET A 381 16.47 -1.95 -2.83
CA MET A 381 17.33 -2.75 -1.97
C MET A 381 18.44 -1.89 -1.35
N SER A 382 18.63 -2.04 -0.04
CA SER A 382 19.46 -1.17 0.80
C SER A 382 20.17 -2.01 1.87
N PHE A 383 21.51 -2.04 1.83
CA PHE A 383 22.31 -3.11 2.45
C PHE A 383 22.96 -2.72 3.80
N GLU A 384 22.45 -1.69 4.47
CA GLU A 384 23.06 -1.13 5.69
C GLU A 384 22.62 -1.85 6.98
N ARG A 385 21.65 -2.77 6.89
CA ARG A 385 21.05 -3.52 8.02
C ARG A 385 20.74 -5.00 7.71
N GLY A 386 20.99 -5.45 6.49
CA GLY A 386 20.74 -6.81 6.04
C GLY A 386 20.92 -6.96 4.54
N TYR A 387 20.78 -8.17 4.00
CA TYR A 387 21.05 -8.47 2.59
C TYR A 387 20.11 -9.51 1.99
N CYS A 388 20.20 -9.74 0.67
CA CYS A 388 19.35 -10.70 -0.01
C CYS A 388 19.90 -12.12 0.13
N ARG A 389 19.33 -12.88 1.06
CA ARG A 389 19.53 -14.33 1.20
C ARG A 389 19.08 -15.08 -0.06
N PRO A 390 19.95 -15.76 -0.84
CA PRO A 390 19.55 -16.56 -1.99
C PRO A 390 18.41 -17.54 -1.65
N GLU A 391 18.45 -18.14 -0.47
CA GLU A 391 17.53 -19.14 0.09
C GLU A 391 16.10 -18.66 0.41
N CYS A 392 15.70 -17.42 0.06
CA CYS A 392 14.42 -16.83 0.47
C CYS A 392 13.63 -16.16 -0.69
N ALA A 393 12.43 -16.65 -1.01
CA ALA A 393 11.58 -16.11 -2.09
C ALA A 393 10.38 -15.24 -1.62
N LYS A 394 10.20 -15.01 -0.31
CA LYS A 394 9.00 -14.37 0.29
C LYS A 394 8.53 -13.08 -0.40
N CYS A 395 9.44 -12.24 -0.91
CA CYS A 395 9.06 -11.00 -1.61
C CYS A 395 8.33 -11.22 -2.95
N ALA A 396 8.56 -12.35 -3.64
CA ALA A 396 7.85 -12.76 -4.84
C ALA A 396 6.52 -13.46 -4.51
N GLU A 397 6.52 -14.35 -3.51
CA GLU A 397 5.34 -15.09 -3.03
C GLU A 397 4.16 -14.14 -2.72
N VAL A 398 4.45 -13.02 -2.03
CA VAL A 398 3.46 -12.01 -1.63
C VAL A 398 3.16 -10.96 -2.71
N CYS A 399 3.85 -10.98 -3.86
CA CYS A 399 3.67 -9.96 -4.88
C CYS A 399 2.32 -10.16 -5.61
N PRO A 400 1.37 -9.19 -5.56
CA PRO A 400 0.05 -9.40 -6.16
C PRO A 400 -0.06 -8.82 -7.58
N THR A 401 1.00 -8.21 -8.10
CA THR A 401 1.06 -7.53 -9.40
C THR A 401 2.03 -8.19 -10.39
N ASP A 402 2.61 -9.35 -10.04
CA ASP A 402 3.73 -10.01 -10.74
C ASP A 402 4.97 -9.11 -10.99
N ALA A 403 5.07 -7.95 -10.33
CA ALA A 403 6.22 -7.05 -10.42
C ALA A 403 7.52 -7.67 -9.87
N ILE A 404 7.39 -8.66 -8.98
CA ILE A 404 8.46 -9.57 -8.55
C ILE A 404 7.93 -10.98 -8.83
N ARG A 405 8.50 -11.66 -9.82
CA ARG A 405 8.08 -13.02 -10.21
C ARG A 405 9.27 -13.96 -10.25
N LEU A 406 9.15 -15.06 -9.51
CA LEU A 406 10.10 -16.17 -9.45
C LEU A 406 9.31 -17.48 -9.56
N THR A 407 9.93 -18.49 -10.15
CA THR A 407 9.45 -19.87 -10.27
C THR A 407 10.07 -20.78 -9.22
N GLY A 408 11.24 -20.43 -8.68
CA GLY A 408 11.89 -21.17 -7.60
C GLY A 408 13.18 -20.51 -7.08
N LEU A 409 13.77 -21.10 -6.03
CA LEU A 409 15.02 -20.63 -5.43
C LEU A 409 16.24 -20.83 -6.34
N ALA A 410 16.22 -21.84 -7.23
CA ALA A 410 17.25 -22.05 -8.24
C ALA A 410 17.31 -20.88 -9.24
N GLU A 411 16.17 -20.52 -9.87
CA GLU A 411 16.06 -19.33 -10.73
C GLU A 411 16.53 -18.07 -9.99
N LYS A 412 16.06 -17.87 -8.74
CA LYS A 412 16.49 -16.72 -7.93
C LYS A 412 18.02 -16.66 -7.76
N SER A 413 18.68 -17.80 -7.58
CA SER A 413 20.12 -17.90 -7.36
C SER A 413 20.94 -17.71 -8.64
N SER A 414 20.36 -17.94 -9.82
CA SER A 414 20.96 -17.62 -11.12
C SER A 414 20.79 -16.15 -11.56
N ILE A 415 19.91 -15.38 -10.92
CA ILE A 415 19.62 -13.99 -11.35
C ILE A 415 20.66 -13.00 -10.80
N GLN A 416 21.37 -12.31 -11.71
CA GLN A 416 22.14 -11.10 -11.36
C GLN A 416 21.21 -9.89 -11.31
N ILE A 417 21.10 -9.26 -10.14
CA ILE A 417 20.39 -7.98 -9.95
C ILE A 417 21.32 -6.75 -10.01
N GLY A 418 22.63 -7.01 -10.04
CA GLY A 418 23.69 -6.03 -9.90
C GLY A 418 25.03 -6.73 -9.71
N HIS A 419 26.11 -5.95 -9.66
CA HIS A 419 27.50 -6.41 -9.48
C HIS A 419 28.11 -5.69 -8.26
N ALA A 420 29.18 -6.24 -7.69
CA ALA A 420 29.84 -5.65 -6.52
C ALA A 420 31.07 -4.83 -6.93
N VAL A 421 31.07 -3.55 -6.59
CA VAL A 421 32.14 -2.59 -6.89
C VAL A 421 32.95 -2.35 -5.62
N TRP A 422 34.27 -2.55 -5.69
CA TRP A 422 35.21 -2.28 -4.60
C TRP A 422 35.79 -0.87 -4.71
N ILE A 423 36.00 -0.21 -3.57
CA ILE A 423 36.62 1.12 -3.45
C ILE A 423 37.85 0.97 -2.56
N ALA A 424 39.04 1.10 -3.17
CA ALA A 424 40.32 0.88 -2.50
C ALA A 424 40.54 1.82 -1.29
N GLU A 425 40.14 3.09 -1.43
CA GLU A 425 40.27 4.15 -0.42
C GLU A 425 39.45 3.88 0.86
N ASN A 426 38.33 3.17 0.75
CA ASN A 426 37.46 2.85 1.88
C ASN A 426 37.85 1.53 2.58
N CYS A 427 38.87 0.82 2.10
CA CYS A 427 39.17 -0.54 2.53
C CYS A 427 40.07 -0.55 3.77
N VAL A 428 39.62 -1.17 4.87
CA VAL A 428 40.38 -1.32 6.13
C VAL A 428 41.78 -1.95 5.96
N VAL A 429 41.98 -2.74 4.90
CA VAL A 429 43.30 -3.30 4.53
C VAL A 429 44.28 -2.22 4.06
N ASN A 430 43.77 -1.15 3.44
CA ASN A 430 44.55 0.00 2.96
C ASN A 430 44.57 1.15 3.98
N THR A 431 43.47 1.41 4.70
CA THR A 431 43.37 2.54 5.65
C THR A 431 43.96 2.20 7.02
N ASP A 432 43.70 0.98 7.52
CA ASP A 432 44.00 0.59 8.89
C ASP A 432 45.15 -0.45 8.96
N GLY A 433 45.62 -0.92 7.79
CA GLY A 433 46.68 -1.94 7.65
C GLY A 433 46.28 -3.36 8.06
N VAL A 434 45.01 -3.61 8.40
CA VAL A 434 44.56 -4.89 8.99
C VAL A 434 44.26 -5.96 7.93
N THR A 435 44.47 -7.23 8.28
CA THR A 435 44.10 -8.37 7.43
C THR A 435 42.58 -8.60 7.47
N CYS A 436 41.87 -8.37 6.36
CA CYS A 436 40.42 -8.55 6.29
C CYS A 436 39.98 -9.34 5.05
N ASN A 437 39.25 -10.44 5.25
CA ASN A 437 38.71 -11.30 4.18
C ASN A 437 37.16 -11.39 4.20
N ASN A 438 36.49 -10.52 4.96
CA ASN A 438 35.08 -10.72 5.35
C ASN A 438 34.11 -10.73 4.16
N CYS A 439 34.39 -9.94 3.12
CA CYS A 439 33.58 -9.89 1.90
C CYS A 439 33.66 -11.18 1.07
N ALA A 440 34.84 -11.83 1.01
CA ALA A 440 35.03 -13.12 0.36
C ALA A 440 34.41 -14.25 1.19
N ARG A 441 34.71 -14.29 2.50
CA ARG A 441 34.22 -15.35 3.42
C ARG A 441 32.69 -15.46 3.46
N HIS A 442 31.98 -14.36 3.26
CA HIS A 442 30.52 -14.30 3.25
C HIS A 442 29.90 -14.05 1.86
N CYS A 443 30.62 -14.33 0.76
CA CYS A 443 30.05 -14.28 -0.58
C CYS A 443 29.34 -15.60 -0.92
N PRO A 444 27.99 -15.68 -0.94
CA PRO A 444 27.29 -16.95 -1.16
C PRO A 444 27.41 -17.48 -2.60
N ALA A 445 27.88 -16.66 -3.54
CA ALA A 445 28.10 -17.03 -4.93
C ALA A 445 29.57 -17.32 -5.28
N GLY A 446 30.49 -17.29 -4.30
CA GLY A 446 31.93 -17.52 -4.54
C GLY A 446 32.56 -16.51 -5.52
N ALA A 447 31.99 -15.30 -5.62
CA ALA A 447 32.31 -14.29 -6.63
C ALA A 447 33.40 -13.28 -6.22
N ILE A 448 34.06 -13.51 -5.07
CA ILE A 448 35.10 -12.60 -4.53
C ILE A 448 36.29 -13.44 -4.05
N SER A 449 37.47 -13.15 -4.59
CA SER A 449 38.74 -13.81 -4.26
C SER A 449 39.72 -12.81 -3.62
N MET A 450 40.48 -13.23 -2.62
CA MET A 450 41.49 -12.39 -1.97
C MET A 450 42.83 -12.52 -2.71
N VAL A 451 43.22 -11.50 -3.46
CA VAL A 451 44.48 -11.43 -4.23
C VAL A 451 45.49 -10.52 -3.53
N HIS A 452 46.78 -10.67 -3.82
CA HIS A 452 47.81 -9.75 -3.33
C HIS A 452 47.64 -8.35 -3.96
N ARG A 453 47.81 -7.28 -3.17
CA ARG A 453 47.65 -5.89 -3.64
C ARG A 453 48.76 -5.48 -4.59
N ASP A 454 49.96 -5.94 -4.29
CA ASP A 454 51.11 -5.88 -5.18
C ASP A 454 51.32 -7.31 -5.72
N PRO A 455 51.17 -7.56 -7.04
CA PRO A 455 51.36 -8.89 -7.61
C PRO A 455 52.77 -9.46 -7.42
N ASP A 456 53.78 -8.59 -7.32
CA ASP A 456 55.20 -8.96 -7.32
C ASP A 456 55.76 -9.11 -5.89
N ASP A 457 55.05 -8.64 -4.86
CA ASP A 457 55.36 -8.90 -3.44
C ASP A 457 54.39 -9.90 -2.77
N PRO A 458 54.83 -11.15 -2.51
CA PRO A 458 54.07 -12.15 -1.75
C PRO A 458 53.78 -11.79 -0.29
N LYS A 459 54.40 -10.74 0.27
CA LYS A 459 54.09 -10.22 1.61
C LYS A 459 53.02 -9.11 1.57
N SER A 460 52.63 -8.64 0.38
CA SER A 460 51.72 -7.51 0.26
C SER A 460 50.32 -7.85 0.83
N PRO A 461 49.61 -6.88 1.44
CA PRO A 461 48.28 -7.12 2.00
C PRO A 461 47.30 -7.63 0.93
N ARG A 462 46.45 -8.59 1.29
CA ARG A 462 45.47 -9.13 0.34
C ARG A 462 44.19 -8.29 0.27
N ILE A 463 43.81 -7.91 -0.95
CA ILE A 463 42.61 -7.14 -1.29
C ILE A 463 41.58 -8.00 -2.04
N PRO A 464 40.29 -7.64 -2.03
CA PRO A 464 39.26 -8.40 -2.75
C PRO A 464 39.23 -8.04 -4.24
N ALA A 465 39.45 -9.03 -5.10
CA ALA A 465 39.07 -8.99 -6.50
C ALA A 465 37.66 -9.59 -6.67
N VAL A 466 36.82 -8.96 -7.50
CA VAL A 466 35.43 -9.40 -7.77
C VAL A 466 35.36 -10.00 -9.16
N ASN A 467 34.81 -11.21 -9.28
CA ASN A 467 34.37 -11.76 -10.56
C ASN A 467 32.92 -11.32 -10.80
N GLU A 468 32.69 -10.45 -11.77
CA GLU A 468 31.35 -9.91 -12.06
C GLU A 468 30.38 -10.97 -12.61
N GLU A 469 30.87 -11.95 -13.37
CA GLU A 469 30.05 -12.99 -14.01
C GLU A 469 29.34 -13.87 -12.98
N ARG A 470 30.01 -14.20 -11.87
CA ARG A 470 29.44 -14.94 -10.73
C ARG A 470 28.71 -14.02 -9.73
N CYS A 471 28.82 -12.70 -9.86
CA CYS A 471 28.26 -11.79 -8.87
C CYS A 471 26.74 -11.64 -9.06
N ILE A 472 25.95 -12.24 -8.16
CA ILE A 472 24.48 -12.15 -8.20
C ILE A 472 23.90 -10.85 -7.63
N GLY A 473 24.73 -9.92 -7.14
CA GLY A 473 24.29 -8.64 -6.56
C GLY A 473 23.59 -8.75 -5.19
N CYS A 474 23.77 -9.84 -4.45
CA CYS A 474 23.03 -10.12 -3.20
C CYS A 474 23.26 -9.13 -2.05
N GLY A 475 24.36 -8.37 -2.07
CA GLY A 475 24.73 -7.36 -1.07
C GLY A 475 25.29 -7.88 0.26
N ALA A 476 25.57 -9.19 0.38
CA ALA A 476 26.18 -9.77 1.58
C ALA A 476 27.52 -9.10 1.94
N CYS A 477 28.37 -8.88 0.94
CA CYS A 477 29.66 -8.21 1.06
C CYS A 477 29.55 -6.75 1.48
N GLU A 478 28.55 -6.00 0.97
CA GLU A 478 28.29 -4.62 1.36
C GLU A 478 27.81 -4.54 2.82
N ASN A 479 26.83 -5.37 3.18
CA ASN A 479 26.28 -5.40 4.54
C ASN A 479 27.33 -5.78 5.58
N LEU A 480 28.17 -6.77 5.30
CA LEU A 480 29.17 -7.30 6.23
C LEU A 480 30.53 -6.60 6.15
N CYS A 481 30.69 -5.57 5.30
CA CYS A 481 31.92 -4.77 5.27
C CYS A 481 32.13 -4.03 6.62
N PRO A 482 33.32 -4.10 7.25
CA PRO A 482 33.59 -3.40 8.51
C PRO A 482 33.80 -1.89 8.34
N ALA A 483 34.17 -1.42 7.15
CA ALA A 483 34.42 -0.01 6.85
C ALA A 483 33.23 0.91 7.20
N ARG A 484 33.54 2.15 7.59
CA ARG A 484 32.60 3.21 7.98
C ARG A 484 33.16 4.58 7.55
N PRO A 485 32.30 5.59 7.29
CA PRO A 485 30.84 5.52 7.26
C PRO A 485 30.28 4.87 5.98
N PHE A 486 31.10 4.73 4.93
CA PHE A 486 30.78 4.00 3.71
C PHE A 486 31.43 2.61 3.71
N SER A 487 30.82 1.66 3.02
CA SER A 487 31.39 0.32 2.83
C SER A 487 32.50 0.35 1.77
N ALA A 488 33.58 -0.40 1.98
CA ALA A 488 34.65 -0.60 1.01
C ALA A 488 34.23 -1.36 -0.26
N ILE A 489 33.07 -2.02 -0.22
CA ILE A 489 32.47 -2.71 -1.35
C ILE A 489 30.97 -2.47 -1.29
N TYR A 490 30.36 -2.15 -2.44
CA TYR A 490 28.92 -1.90 -2.56
C TYR A 490 28.35 -2.59 -3.81
N VAL A 491 27.04 -2.81 -3.86
CA VAL A 491 26.37 -3.34 -5.06
C VAL A 491 25.80 -2.21 -5.90
N GLU A 492 26.19 -2.15 -7.17
CA GLU A 492 25.60 -1.30 -8.20
C GLU A 492 24.61 -2.12 -9.03
N GLY A 493 23.41 -1.59 -9.25
CA GLY A 493 22.29 -2.33 -9.86
C GLY A 493 22.45 -2.56 -11.36
N HIS A 494 21.75 -3.57 -11.90
CA HIS A 494 21.61 -3.75 -13.34
C HIS A 494 20.24 -3.25 -13.82
N SER A 495 20.23 -2.40 -14.86
CA SER A 495 19.00 -1.83 -15.43
C SER A 495 18.05 -2.89 -16.00
N ARG A 496 18.61 -3.98 -16.53
CA ARG A 496 17.96 -5.25 -16.86
C ARG A 496 18.75 -6.37 -16.18
N HIS A 497 18.05 -7.27 -15.49
CA HIS A 497 18.67 -8.38 -14.79
C HIS A 497 19.24 -9.40 -15.79
N ARG A 498 20.32 -10.07 -15.41
CA ARG A 498 20.98 -11.13 -16.18
C ARG A 498 20.75 -12.49 -15.52
N THR A 499 21.12 -13.55 -16.22
CA THR A 499 21.12 -14.93 -15.69
C THR A 499 22.52 -15.50 -15.88
N VAL A 500 23.00 -16.22 -14.86
CA VAL A 500 24.26 -17.00 -14.84
C VAL A 500 23.94 -18.48 -15.00
#